data_AF-A0A3C1WDB6-F1
#
_entry.id   AF-A0A3C1WDB6-F1
#
_cell.length_a   1.000
_cell.length_b   1.000
_cell.length_c   1.000
_cell.angle_alpha   90.00
_cell.angle_beta   90.00
_cell.angle_gamma   90.00
#
_symmetry.space_group_name_H-M   'P 1'
#
loop_
_entity.id
_entity.type
_entity.pdbx_description
1 polymer ?
#
loop_
_entity_poly.entity_id
_entity_poly.type
_entity_poly.pdbx_seq_one_letter_code
_entity_poly.pdbx_strand_id
1 'polypeptide(L)' 'MKIINLGLQDYIQTWDAMKAFTQARDIDTEDELWVVEHPSVFTQGISGKDEHVLTNSEIPIVRTDRGGQITYHG' A
#
# COMPACT_ATOMS: atom_id res chain seq x y z
N MET A 1 17.77 3.03 11.57
CA MET A 1 16.84 2.86 10.44
C MET A 1 17.36 1.76 9.54
N LYS A 2 16.54 0.75 9.27
CA LYS A 2 16.86 -0.45 8.50
C LYS A 2 16.13 -0.45 7.16
N ILE A 3 16.76 -0.99 6.12
CA ILE A 3 16.15 -1.15 4.78
C ILE A 3 15.77 -2.62 4.58
N ILE A 4 14.51 -2.86 4.20
CA ILE A 4 13.96 -4.19 3.96
C ILE A 4 13.63 -4.31 2.47
N ASN A 5 14.27 -5.23 1.77
CA ASN A 5 13.96 -5.53 0.36
C ASN A 5 13.01 -6.74 0.33
N LEU A 6 11.75 -6.51 -0.02
CA LEU A 6 10.68 -7.53 -0.01
C LEU A 6 10.47 -8.19 -1.38
N GLY A 7 10.98 -7.59 -2.46
CA GLY A 7 10.71 -8.04 -3.82
C GLY A 7 9.23 -7.87 -4.19
N LEU A 8 8.72 -8.78 -5.03
CA LEU A 8 7.32 -8.77 -5.47
C LEU A 8 6.38 -9.33 -4.38
N GLN A 9 5.42 -8.53 -3.92
CA GLN A 9 4.49 -8.89 -2.85
C GLN A 9 3.05 -8.48 -3.15
N ASP A 10 2.08 -9.22 -2.59
CA ASP A 10 0.68 -8.79 -2.60
C ASP A 10 0.50 -7.46 -1.85
N TYR A 11 -0.33 -6.57 -2.42
CA TYR A 11 -0.53 -5.23 -1.87
C TYR A 11 -1.23 -5.26 -0.50
N ILE A 12 -2.29 -6.07 -0.35
CA ILE A 12 -3.09 -6.09 0.87
C ILE A 12 -2.28 -6.69 2.01
N GLN A 13 -1.58 -7.81 1.76
CA GLN A 13 -0.71 -8.43 2.76
C GLN A 13 0.41 -7.49 3.21
N THR A 14 1.06 -6.78 2.28
CA THR A 14 2.12 -5.83 2.62
C THR A 14 1.57 -4.64 3.41
N TRP A 15 0.41 -4.12 3.01
CA TRP A 15 -0.24 -3.01 3.70
C TRP A 15 -0.70 -3.39 5.11
N ASP A 16 -1.26 -4.59 5.30
CA ASP A 16 -1.64 -5.11 6.61
C ASP A 16 -0.42 -5.31 7.51
N ALA A 17 0.69 -5.84 6.97
CA ALA A 17 1.94 -5.97 7.70
C ALA A 17 2.51 -4.60 8.12
N MET A 18 2.45 -3.60 7.24
CA MET A 18 2.90 -2.23 7.55
C MET A 18 2.05 -1.58 8.65
N LYS A 19 0.73 -1.78 8.63
CA LYS A 19 -0.17 -1.32 9.71
C LYS A 19 0.15 -2.02 11.03
N ALA A 20 0.31 -3.35 11.01
CA ALA A 20 0.63 -4.14 12.20
C ALA A 20 1.99 -3.72 12.80
N PHE A 21 3.01 -3.56 11.95
CA PHE A 21 4.32 -3.04 12.38
C PHE A 21 4.18 -1.69 13.07
N THR A 22 3.48 -0.74 12.42
CA THR A 22 3.28 0.62 12.95
C THR A 22 2.52 0.63 14.28
N GLN A 23 1.50 -0.21 14.43
CA GLN A 23 0.71 -0.31 15.65
C GLN A 23 1.49 -0.92 16.83
N ALA A 24 2.45 -1.81 16.55
CA ALA A 24 3.25 -2.49 17.56
C ALA A 24 4.50 -1.70 17.99
N ARG A 25 4.79 -0.55 17.37
CA ARG A 25 6.00 0.24 17.67
C ARG A 25 5.95 0.85 19.06
N ASP A 26 7.12 0.87 19.68
CA ASP A 26 7.43 1.63 20.89
C ASP A 26 8.65 2.55 20.66
N ILE A 27 9.17 3.15 21.74
CA ILE A 27 10.30 4.08 21.70
C ILE A 27 11.62 3.41 21.28
N ASP A 28 11.72 2.09 21.45
CA ASP A 28 12.93 1.30 21.16
C ASP A 28 12.85 0.65 19.76
N THR A 29 11.70 0.74 19.09
CA THR A 29 11.48 0.14 17.77
C THR A 29 12.17 0.95 16.66
N GLU A 30 13.22 0.36 16.09
CA GLU A 30 13.96 0.94 14.97
C GLU A 30 13.07 1.20 13.74
N ASP A 31 13.22 2.37 13.12
CA ASP A 31 12.53 2.69 11.86
C ASP A 31 12.90 1.72 10.73
N GLU A 32 11.91 1.32 9.94
CA GLU A 32 12.11 0.50 8.74
C GLU A 32 11.67 1.23 7.47
N LEU A 33 12.46 1.10 6.41
CA LEU A 33 12.12 1.48 5.04
C LEU A 33 11.91 0.21 4.23
N TRP A 34 10.68 -0.04 3.78
CA TRP A 34 10.34 -1.21 2.98
C TRP A 34 10.39 -0.87 1.49
N VAL A 35 11.20 -1.62 0.74
CA VAL A 35 11.33 -1.54 -0.71
C VAL A 35 10.66 -2.77 -1.30
N VAL A 36 9.63 -2.56 -2.11
CA VAL A 36 8.71 -3.60 -2.56
C VAL A 36 8.19 -3.28 -3.96
N GLU A 37 7.91 -4.32 -4.73
CA GLU A 37 7.17 -4.28 -5.99
C GLU A 37 5.83 -4.98 -5.77
N HIS A 38 4.78 -4.59 -6.50
CA HIS A 38 3.46 -5.21 -6.38
C HIS A 38 3.02 -5.79 -7.72
N PRO A 39 2.23 -6.87 -7.78
CA PRO A 39 1.43 -7.16 -8.95
C PRO A 39 0.53 -5.98 -9.31
N SER A 40 0.12 -5.87 -10.57
CA SER A 40 -0.75 -4.80 -11.06
C SER A 40 -1.93 -4.56 -10.12
N VAL A 41 -2.01 -3.37 -9.55
CA VAL A 41 -3.08 -2.98 -8.61
C VAL A 41 -3.30 -1.47 -8.68
N PHE A 42 -4.57 -1.07 -8.68
CA PHE A 42 -4.94 0.31 -8.41
C PHE A 42 -5.20 0.48 -6.92
N THR A 43 -4.75 1.59 -6.35
CA THR A 43 -5.07 1.95 -4.97
C THR A 43 -5.78 3.28 -4.97
N GLN A 44 -6.83 3.41 -4.18
CA GLN A 44 -7.61 4.64 -4.04
C GLN A 44 -7.42 5.19 -2.62
N GLY A 45 -6.87 6.39 -2.51
CA GLY A 45 -6.73 7.10 -1.24
C GLY A 45 -8.02 7.81 -0.81
N ILE A 46 -7.99 8.44 0.36
CA ILE A 46 -9.17 9.07 1.00
C ILE A 46 -9.78 10.23 0.21
N SER A 47 -9.02 10.87 -0.69
CA SER A 47 -9.53 11.93 -1.57
C SER A 47 -10.06 11.40 -2.90
N GLY A 48 -9.99 10.08 -3.10
CA GLY A 48 -10.51 9.42 -4.27
C GLY A 48 -12.04 9.50 -4.32
N LYS A 49 -12.57 9.82 -5.50
CA LYS A 49 -13.99 9.72 -5.80
C LYS A 49 -14.24 8.46 -6.60
N ASP A 50 -15.36 7.80 -6.36
CA ASP A 50 -15.76 6.57 -7.06
C ASP A 50 -15.93 6.80 -8.57
N GLU A 51 -16.20 8.03 -9.00
CA GLU A 51 -16.31 8.43 -10.41
C GLU A 51 -14.99 8.35 -11.19
N HIS A 52 -13.83 8.28 -10.51
CA HIS A 52 -12.51 8.15 -11.15
C HIS A 52 -12.03 6.69 -11.22
N VAL A 53 -12.87 5.73 -10.84
CA VAL A 53 -12.58 4.31 -10.96
C VAL A 53 -12.74 3.89 -12.42
N LEU A 54 -11.67 3.38 -13.02
CA LEU A 54 -11.71 2.74 -14.33
C LEU A 54 -12.48 1.43 -14.21
N THR A 55 -13.78 1.46 -14.53
CA THR A 55 -14.71 0.33 -14.34
C THR A 55 -14.49 -0.84 -15.29
N ASN A 56 -13.63 -0.70 -16.31
CA ASN A 56 -13.39 -1.71 -17.35
C ASN A 56 -12.01 -2.39 -17.26
N SER A 57 -11.37 -2.41 -16.09
CA SER A 57 -10.08 -3.09 -15.89
C SER A 57 -10.26 -4.38 -15.09
N GLU A 58 -9.52 -5.43 -15.48
CA GLU A 58 -9.36 -6.65 -14.66
C GLU A 58 -8.39 -6.44 -13.49
N ILE A 59 -7.71 -5.29 -13.43
CA ILE A 59 -6.77 -4.95 -12.36
C ILE A 59 -7.56 -4.64 -11.08
N PRO A 60 -7.23 -5.27 -9.94
CA PRO A 60 -7.92 -5.04 -8.68
C PRO A 60 -7.76 -3.60 -8.20
N ILE A 61 -8.80 -3.10 -7.53
CA ILE A 61 -8.79 -1.78 -6.91
C ILE A 61 -8.90 -1.95 -5.39
N VAL A 62 -7.90 -1.45 -4.67
CA VAL A 62 -7.84 -1.50 -3.20
C VAL A 62 -8.09 -0.10 -2.64
N ARG A 63 -9.08 0.04 -1.76
CA ARG A 63 -9.30 1.27 -1.00
C ARG A 63 -8.33 1.32 0.18
N THR A 64 -7.71 2.48 0.37
CA THR A 64 -6.63 2.68 1.34
C THR A 64 -6.86 3.97 2.14
N ASP A 65 -6.15 4.10 3.25
CA ASP A 65 -6.21 5.26 4.14
C ASP A 65 -5.19 6.36 3.83
N ARG A 66 -4.35 6.16 2.79
CA ARG A 66 -3.41 7.21 2.35
C ARG A 66 -4.13 8.42 1.77
N GLY A 67 -3.46 9.57 1.86
CA GLY A 67 -3.86 10.78 1.14
C GLY A 67 -3.86 10.59 -0.39
N GLY A 68 -4.54 11.50 -1.09
CA GLY A 68 -4.59 11.53 -2.55
C GLY A 68 -5.74 10.73 -3.17
N GLN A 69 -5.78 10.73 -4.50
CA GLN A 69 -6.81 10.05 -5.29
C GLN A 69 -6.37 8.61 -5.66
N ILE A 70 -6.63 8.16 -6.89
CA ILE A 70 -6.22 6.86 -7.42
C ILE A 70 -4.78 6.88 -7.93
N THR A 71 -4.04 5.78 -7.77
CA THR A 71 -2.74 5.54 -8.42
C THR A 71 -2.58 4.06 -8.77
N TYR A 72 -1.70 3.76 -9.71
CA TYR A 72 -1.32 2.41 -10.12
C TYR A 72 0.02 2.00 -9.48
N HIS A 73 0.15 0.70 -9.17
CA HIS A 73 1.40 0.04 -8.84
C HIS A 73 1.52 -1.24 -9.68
N GLY A 74 2.72 -1.55 -10.15
CA GLY A 74 3.05 -2.73 -10.92
C GLY A 74 4.32 -2.60 -11.74
#